data_AF-A0A9R0IJ57-F1
#
_entry.id   AF-A0A9R0IJ57-F1
#
_cell.length_a   1.000
_cell.length_b   1.000
_cell.length_c   1.000
_cell.angle_alpha   90.00
_cell.angle_beta   90.00
_cell.angle_gamma   90.00
#
_symmetry.space_group_name_H-M   'P 1'
#
loop_
_entity.id
_entity.type
_entity.pdbx_description
1 polymer ?
#
loop_
_entity_poly.entity_id
_entity_poly.type
_entity_poly.pdbx_seq_one_letter_code
_entity_poly.pdbx_strand_id
1 'polypeptide(L)'
;MPIQSYKRFLGTTRLCKTKIPQEIADALEPIKDNDEAVRAYGIHMGTEMCKKILSSGIKHLHFYTMNMDNSALRILLNLGLIEESKIQCLLPLTYPANDHHTKEDVPPISRYKQCNGRCGDVCNACYDGAPCDVQIMRPHELEQQDEWVVPVQHIEDIHERFQKLCLDMLRCNSR
;
A
#
# COMPACT_ATOMS: atom_id res chain seq x y z
N MET A 1 -13.76 6.51 10.12
CA MET A 1 -13.78 5.20 9.46
C MET A 1 -14.71 5.29 8.25
N PRO A 2 -14.20 5.17 7.01
CA PRO A 2 -15.04 5.17 5.81
C PRO A 2 -15.89 3.90 5.72
N ILE A 3 -17.14 4.01 5.24
CA ILE A 3 -18.00 2.85 4.97
C ILE A 3 -17.56 2.17 3.68
N GLN A 4 -17.29 0.87 3.73
CA GLN A 4 -16.80 0.07 2.58
C GLN A 4 -17.82 -0.97 2.12
N SER A 5 -18.45 -1.68 3.04
CA SER A 5 -19.50 -2.67 2.78
C SER A 5 -20.50 -2.65 3.93
N TYR A 6 -21.77 -2.94 3.63
CA TYR A 6 -22.87 -2.88 4.59
C TYR A 6 -22.67 -3.86 5.75
N LYS A 7 -22.30 -5.12 5.44
CA LYS A 7 -22.06 -6.15 6.47
C LYS A 7 -20.92 -5.77 7.42
N ARG A 8 -19.83 -5.26 6.86
CA ARG A 8 -18.65 -4.83 7.64
C ARG A 8 -19.00 -3.64 8.54
N PHE A 9 -19.74 -2.68 8.01
CA PHE A 9 -20.21 -1.52 8.77
C PHE A 9 -21.09 -1.91 9.96
N LEU A 10 -22.04 -2.82 9.77
CA LEU A 10 -22.86 -3.35 10.86
C LEU A 10 -22.01 -4.10 11.90
N GLY A 11 -21.07 -4.93 11.44
CA GLY A 11 -20.14 -5.66 12.32
C GLY A 11 -19.31 -4.72 13.19
N THR A 12 -18.68 -3.71 12.58
CA THR A 12 -17.89 -2.71 13.32
C THR A 12 -18.75 -1.91 14.29
N THR A 13 -19.97 -1.53 13.90
CA THR A 13 -20.86 -0.78 14.78
C THR A 13 -21.27 -1.58 16.02
N ARG A 14 -21.50 -2.88 15.86
CA ARG A 14 -21.74 -3.83 16.97
C ARG A 14 -20.52 -3.95 17.88
N LEU A 15 -19.33 -4.08 17.31
CA LEU A 15 -18.07 -4.15 18.07
C LEU A 15 -17.83 -2.86 18.88
N CYS A 16 -18.05 -1.70 18.27
CA CYS A 16 -17.91 -0.40 18.92
C CYS A 16 -19.10 -0.03 19.83
N LYS A 17 -20.14 -0.87 19.91
CA LYS A 17 -21.37 -0.63 20.69
C LYS A 17 -21.99 0.76 20.42
N THR A 18 -21.90 1.22 19.18
CA THR A 18 -22.37 2.54 18.76
C THR A 18 -23.73 2.42 18.08
N LYS A 19 -24.53 3.49 18.08
CA LYS A 19 -25.81 3.54 17.35
C LYS A 19 -25.59 4.17 15.97
N ILE A 20 -26.22 3.60 14.95
CA ILE A 20 -26.21 4.15 13.59
C ILE A 20 -27.32 5.20 13.51
N PRO A 21 -27.05 6.44 13.06
CA PRO A 21 -28.08 7.42 12.79
C PRO A 21 -29.10 6.92 11.76
N GLN A 22 -30.39 7.19 11.98
CA GLN A 22 -31.46 6.68 11.13
C GLN A 22 -31.31 7.11 9.66
N GLU A 23 -30.91 8.37 9.43
CA GLU A 23 -30.65 8.91 8.09
C GLU A 23 -29.62 8.09 7.28
N ILE A 24 -28.60 7.56 7.96
CA ILE A 24 -27.56 6.74 7.32
C ILE A 24 -28.09 5.33 7.05
N ALA A 25 -28.87 4.78 7.98
CA ALA A 25 -29.49 3.47 7.81
C ALA A 25 -30.47 3.47 6.62
N ASP A 26 -31.33 4.48 6.54
CA ASP A 26 -32.33 4.62 5.48
C ASP A 26 -31.69 4.80 4.10
N ALA A 27 -30.55 5.51 4.04
CA ALA A 27 -29.78 5.68 2.80
C ALA A 27 -29.03 4.42 2.37
N LEU A 28 -28.60 3.58 3.32
CA LEU A 28 -27.84 2.35 3.06
C LEU A 28 -28.73 1.14 2.72
N GLU A 29 -29.94 1.07 3.28
CA GLU A 29 -30.86 -0.05 3.09
C GLU A 29 -31.18 -0.37 1.61
N PRO A 30 -31.45 0.61 0.71
CA PRO A 30 -31.73 0.32 -0.70
C PRO A 30 -30.50 -0.13 -1.50
N ILE A 31 -29.28 0.16 -1.01
CA ILE A 31 -28.02 -0.12 -1.71
C ILE A 31 -27.24 -1.27 -1.08
N LYS A 32 -27.79 -1.96 -0.08
CA LYS A 32 -27.10 -2.95 0.75
C LYS A 32 -26.45 -4.11 -0.03
N ASP A 33 -26.99 -4.46 -1.19
CA ASP A 33 -26.51 -5.57 -2.03
C ASP A 33 -25.46 -5.11 -3.07
N ASN A 34 -25.23 -3.79 -3.21
CA ASN A 34 -24.24 -3.23 -4.12
C ASN A 34 -23.09 -2.58 -3.33
N ASP A 35 -22.01 -3.34 -3.13
CA ASP A 35 -20.82 -2.89 -2.39
C ASP A 35 -20.14 -1.66 -3.04
N GLU A 36 -20.22 -1.50 -4.36
CA GLU A 36 -19.67 -0.32 -5.03
C GLU A 36 -20.44 0.95 -4.68
N ALA A 37 -21.77 0.87 -4.70
CA ALA A 37 -22.64 1.97 -4.32
C ALA A 37 -22.49 2.33 -2.83
N VAL A 38 -22.43 1.32 -1.95
CA VAL A 38 -22.19 1.52 -0.50
C VAL A 38 -20.86 2.23 -0.25
N ARG A 39 -19.80 1.81 -0.95
CA ARG A 39 -18.48 2.43 -0.85
C ARG A 39 -18.48 3.87 -1.37
N ALA A 40 -19.14 4.13 -2.50
CA ALA A 40 -19.27 5.49 -3.05
C ALA A 40 -20.00 6.42 -2.07
N TYR A 41 -21.11 5.97 -1.49
CA TYR A 41 -21.82 6.67 -0.44
C TYR A 41 -20.92 6.93 0.79
N GLY A 42 -20.20 5.90 1.24
CA GLY A 42 -19.27 6.00 2.35
C GLY A 42 -18.14 7.02 2.14
N ILE A 43 -17.61 7.10 0.91
CA ILE A 43 -16.59 8.10 0.52
C ILE A 43 -17.19 9.51 0.53
N HIS A 44 -18.38 9.70 -0.06
CA HIS A 44 -19.04 11.00 -0.08
C HIS A 44 -19.33 11.51 1.34
N MET A 45 -19.99 10.68 2.15
CA MET A 45 -20.29 11.00 3.55
C MET A 45 -19.00 11.27 4.36
N GLY A 46 -17.98 10.43 4.20
CA GLY A 46 -16.69 10.60 4.85
C GLY A 46 -16.00 11.92 4.47
N THR A 47 -16.06 12.30 3.19
CA THR A 47 -15.51 13.55 2.67
C THR A 47 -16.20 14.75 3.30
N GLU A 48 -17.53 14.78 3.31
CA GLU A 48 -18.31 15.89 3.87
C GLU A 48 -18.09 16.05 5.37
N MET A 49 -18.01 14.95 6.12
CA MET A 49 -17.65 14.99 7.54
C MET A 49 -16.25 15.56 7.76
N CYS A 50 -15.26 15.10 6.98
CA CYS A 50 -13.90 15.61 7.11
C CYS A 50 -13.80 17.10 6.76
N LYS A 51 -14.50 17.57 5.72
CA LYS A 51 -14.57 19.01 5.39
C LYS A 51 -15.11 19.83 6.55
N LYS A 52 -16.21 19.38 7.19
CA LYS A 52 -16.78 20.05 8.37
C LYS A 52 -15.78 20.10 9.53
N ILE A 53 -15.08 19.00 9.80
CA ILE A 53 -14.06 18.92 10.88
C ILE A 53 -12.86 19.83 10.59
N LEU A 54 -12.38 19.86 9.34
CA LEU A 54 -11.28 20.75 8.95
C LEU A 54 -11.71 22.22 9.04
N SER A 55 -12.96 22.52 8.65
CA SER A 55 -13.51 23.88 8.74
C SER A 55 -13.65 24.40 10.18
N SER A 56 -13.78 23.49 11.17
CA SER A 56 -13.82 23.87 12.59
C SER A 56 -12.42 24.11 13.20
N GLY A 57 -11.35 24.04 12.39
CA GLY A 57 -9.98 24.38 12.80
C GLY A 57 -9.14 23.20 13.29
N ILE A 58 -9.66 21.97 13.21
CA ILE A 58 -8.89 20.76 13.55
C ILE A 58 -7.94 20.45 12.40
N LYS A 59 -6.65 20.22 12.71
CA LYS A 59 -5.58 20.02 11.72
C LYS A 59 -5.25 18.56 11.41
N HIS A 60 -5.71 17.63 12.24
CA HIS A 60 -5.32 16.22 12.17
C HIS A 60 -6.54 15.31 12.00
N LEU A 61 -6.45 14.36 11.08
CA LEU A 61 -7.47 13.36 10.81
C LEU A 61 -6.85 11.96 10.92
N HIS A 62 -7.49 11.07 11.67
CA HIS A 62 -7.07 9.67 11.80
C HIS A 62 -8.06 8.74 11.08
N PHE A 63 -7.59 8.04 10.04
CA PHE A 63 -8.40 7.15 9.23
C PHE A 63 -8.20 5.68 9.62
N TYR A 64 -9.28 5.04 10.05
CA TYR A 64 -9.33 3.57 10.16
C TYR A 64 -9.59 2.96 8.78
N THR A 65 -8.57 2.33 8.19
CA THR A 65 -8.58 1.76 6.83
C THR A 65 -9.07 0.30 6.77
N MET A 66 -9.00 -0.44 7.88
CA MET A 66 -9.41 -1.86 7.95
C MET A 66 -8.70 -2.74 6.88
N ASN A 67 -7.40 -2.49 6.68
CA ASN A 67 -6.54 -3.11 5.64
C ASN A 67 -6.99 -2.86 4.20
N MET A 68 -7.81 -1.82 3.98
CA MET A 68 -8.26 -1.38 2.66
C MET A 68 -8.03 0.13 2.54
N ASP A 69 -7.13 0.51 1.65
CA ASP A 69 -6.61 1.85 1.42
C ASP A 69 -7.50 2.69 0.48
N ASN A 70 -8.09 2.06 -0.52
CA ASN A 70 -8.87 2.70 -1.59
C ASN A 70 -9.88 3.77 -1.12
N SER A 71 -10.68 3.48 -0.08
CA SER A 71 -11.68 4.45 0.40
C SER A 71 -11.05 5.65 1.13
N ALA A 72 -9.98 5.42 1.88
CA ALA A 72 -9.29 6.50 2.59
C ALA A 72 -8.52 7.40 1.62
N LEU A 73 -7.84 6.79 0.63
CA LEU A 73 -7.13 7.51 -0.42
C LEU A 73 -8.08 8.41 -1.21
N ARG A 74 -9.23 7.88 -1.65
CA ARG A 74 -10.25 8.68 -2.35
C ARG A 74 -10.77 9.87 -1.54
N ILE A 75 -10.97 9.71 -0.22
CA ILE A 75 -11.37 10.83 0.64
C ILE A 75 -10.27 11.88 0.69
N LEU A 76 -9.00 11.48 0.83
CA LEU A 76 -7.87 12.40 0.88
C LEU A 76 -7.69 13.17 -0.43
N LEU A 77 -7.90 12.52 -1.58
CA LEU A 77 -7.94 13.17 -2.90
C LEU A 77 -9.08 14.18 -2.99
N ASN A 78 -10.30 13.81 -2.57
CA ASN A 78 -11.45 14.72 -2.60
C ASN A 78 -11.28 15.95 -1.70
N LEU A 79 -10.49 15.84 -0.63
CA LEU A 79 -10.14 16.95 0.26
C LEU A 79 -8.99 17.81 -0.29
N GLY A 80 -8.31 17.39 -1.36
CA GLY A 80 -7.14 18.04 -1.91
C GLY A 80 -5.90 17.96 -1.00
N LEU A 81 -5.87 16.98 -0.09
CA LEU A 81 -4.73 16.80 0.84
C LEU A 81 -3.59 15.98 0.23
N ILE A 82 -3.90 15.17 -0.78
CA ILE A 82 -2.93 14.39 -1.55
C ILE A 82 -3.13 14.75 -3.02
N GLU A 83 -2.02 14.96 -3.72
CA GLU A 83 -1.99 15.06 -5.17
C GLU A 83 -1.16 13.89 -5.70
N GLU A 84 -1.76 13.03 -6.52
CA GLU A 84 -1.08 11.85 -7.09
C GLU A 84 0.17 12.24 -7.90
N SER A 85 0.14 13.42 -8.53
CA SER A 85 1.27 13.99 -9.29
C SER A 85 2.46 14.40 -8.42
N LYS A 86 2.25 14.65 -7.12
CA LYS A 86 3.30 15.08 -6.19
C LYS A 86 3.95 13.92 -5.43
N ILE A 87 3.49 12.68 -5.64
CA ILE A 87 4.14 11.48 -5.09
C ILE A 87 5.39 11.21 -5.93
N GLN A 88 6.42 12.02 -5.73
CA GLN A 88 7.74 11.78 -6.30
C GLN A 88 8.50 10.91 -5.32
N CYS A 89 9.00 9.77 -5.81
CA CYS A 89 10.02 9.03 -5.10
C CYS A 89 11.27 9.93 -5.10
N LEU A 90 11.50 10.63 -3.97
CA LEU A 90 12.57 11.63 -3.86
C LEU A 90 13.93 11.05 -4.23
N LEU A 91 14.10 9.73 -4.07
CA LEU A 91 15.31 8.99 -4.34
C LEU A 91 14.98 7.66 -5.04
N PRO A 92 15.88 7.11 -5.88
CA PRO A 92 15.59 5.90 -6.65
C PRO A 92 15.29 4.64 -5.83
N LEU A 93 15.69 4.60 -4.56
CA LEU A 93 15.40 3.52 -3.62
C LEU A 93 14.72 4.10 -2.36
N THR A 94 13.87 3.30 -1.74
CA THR A 94 13.19 3.66 -0.48
C THR A 94 14.14 3.54 0.71
N TYR A 95 14.06 4.50 1.62
CA TYR A 95 14.85 4.52 2.85
C TYR A 95 14.12 3.81 3.99
N PRO A 96 14.83 3.05 4.83
CA PRO A 96 14.24 2.49 6.03
C PRO A 96 13.90 3.61 7.02
N ALA A 97 12.72 3.53 7.64
CA ALA A 97 12.26 4.49 8.65
C ALA A 97 12.91 4.30 10.04
N ASN A 98 14.02 3.55 10.12
CA ASN A 98 14.73 3.33 11.38
C ASN A 98 15.60 4.53 11.73
N ASP A 99 15.61 4.93 13.00
CA ASP A 99 16.38 6.08 13.50
C ASP A 99 17.88 6.00 13.16
N HIS A 100 18.42 4.80 13.12
CA HIS A 100 19.81 4.51 12.77
C HIS A 100 20.18 4.88 11.33
N HIS A 101 19.20 5.06 10.43
CA HIS A 101 19.40 5.27 9.00
C HIS A 101 18.98 6.67 8.51
N THR A 102 18.77 7.61 9.43
CA THR A 102 18.28 8.98 9.15
C THR A 102 19.24 9.89 8.36
N LYS A 103 20.53 9.58 8.31
CA LYS A 103 21.59 10.32 7.62
C LYS A 103 22.05 9.64 6.31
N GLU A 104 21.32 8.64 5.84
CA GLU A 104 21.69 7.91 4.62
C GLU A 104 21.15 8.70 3.44
N ASP A 105 22.04 9.14 2.55
CA ASP A 105 21.67 9.91 1.34
C ASP A 105 21.94 9.13 0.06
N VAL A 106 22.74 8.05 0.16
CA VAL A 106 23.05 7.14 -0.95
C VAL A 106 22.78 5.71 -0.49
N PRO A 107 21.66 5.11 -0.92
CA PRO A 107 21.37 3.71 -0.62
C PRO A 107 22.24 2.86 -1.56
N PRO A 108 23.10 1.96 -1.06
CA PRO A 108 23.88 1.10 -1.93
C PRO A 108 22.95 0.10 -2.65
N ILE A 109 23.27 -0.21 -3.90
CA ILE A 109 22.54 -1.20 -4.72
C ILE A 109 22.49 -2.56 -4.01
N SER A 110 23.54 -2.91 -3.25
CA SER A 110 23.57 -4.03 -2.30
C SER A 110 23.78 -3.50 -0.88
N ARG A 111 22.73 -3.61 -0.06
CA ARG A 111 22.52 -3.02 1.27
C ARG A 111 23.59 -3.44 2.30
N TYR A 112 24.43 -2.55 2.83
CA TYR A 112 25.30 -2.90 3.99
C TYR A 112 25.54 -1.84 5.06
N LYS A 113 25.71 -0.56 4.70
CA LYS A 113 25.85 0.51 5.69
C LYS A 113 25.32 1.82 5.16
N GLN A 114 24.87 2.65 6.09
CA GLN A 114 24.50 4.03 5.85
C GLN A 114 25.68 4.79 5.25
N CYS A 115 25.55 5.15 3.98
CA CYS A 115 26.47 6.02 3.29
C CYS A 115 25.88 7.44 3.27
N ASN A 116 26.61 8.40 3.85
CA ASN A 116 26.34 9.82 3.67
C ASN A 116 27.41 10.38 2.72
N GLY A 117 27.00 10.93 1.58
CA GLY A 117 27.93 11.36 0.54
C GLY A 117 28.49 10.19 -0.28
N ARG A 118 29.81 10.13 -0.47
CA ARG A 118 30.44 9.15 -1.38
C ARG A 118 30.62 7.80 -0.67
N CYS A 119 30.08 6.73 -1.27
CA CYS A 119 30.19 5.36 -0.74
C CYS A 119 31.65 4.91 -0.48
N GLY A 120 32.61 5.35 -1.31
CA GLY A 120 34.03 5.01 -1.17
C GLY A 120 34.74 5.63 0.03
N ASP A 121 34.15 6.64 0.68
CA ASP A 121 34.73 7.29 1.86
C ASP A 121 34.34 6.57 3.16
N VAL A 122 33.37 5.66 3.08
CA VAL A 122 32.91 4.84 4.20
C VAL A 122 33.68 3.53 4.20
N CYS A 123 34.45 3.26 5.26
CA CYS A 123 35.08 1.95 5.48
C CYS A 123 34.00 0.90 5.79
N ASN A 124 33.34 0.41 4.74
CA ASN A 124 32.27 -0.58 4.87
C ASN A 124 32.83 -1.88 5.46
N ALA A 125 32.08 -2.45 6.40
CA ALA A 125 32.37 -3.79 6.88
C ALA A 125 32.06 -4.79 5.76
N CYS A 126 32.67 -5.99 5.83
CA CYS A 126 32.33 -7.07 4.93
C CYS A 126 30.83 -7.42 4.99
N TYR A 127 30.32 -7.97 3.89
CA TYR A 127 28.96 -8.47 3.82
C TYR A 127 28.80 -9.62 4.83
N ASP A 128 27.93 -9.47 5.82
CA ASP A 128 27.47 -10.60 6.64
C ASP A 128 26.73 -11.62 5.74
N GLY A 129 26.63 -12.86 6.18
CA GLY A 129 25.82 -13.85 5.46
C GLY A 129 24.37 -13.37 5.36
N ALA A 130 23.74 -13.53 4.19
CA ALA A 130 22.30 -13.31 4.08
C ALA A 130 21.61 -14.19 5.14
N PRO A 131 20.69 -13.64 5.97
CA PRO A 131 20.00 -14.44 6.97
C PRO A 131 19.31 -15.61 6.27
N CYS A 132 19.56 -16.83 6.74
CA CYS A 132 18.99 -18.07 6.18
C CYS A 132 17.47 -18.20 6.42
N ASP A 133 16.78 -17.11 6.74
CA ASP A 133 15.36 -17.09 7.06
C ASP A 133 14.54 -17.16 5.79
N VAL A 134 14.13 -18.39 5.46
CA VAL A 134 13.22 -18.75 4.37
C VAL A 134 11.92 -17.92 4.38
N GLN A 135 11.55 -17.33 5.52
CA GLN A 135 10.35 -16.51 5.67
C GLN A 135 10.43 -15.15 4.96
N ILE A 136 11.63 -14.56 4.80
CA ILE A 136 11.81 -13.23 4.19
C ILE A 136 11.91 -13.35 2.65
N MET A 137 12.51 -14.44 2.17
CA MET A 137 12.79 -14.65 0.75
C MET A 137 11.69 -15.38 -0.01
N ARG A 138 10.57 -15.73 0.63
CA ARG A 138 9.49 -16.46 -0.05
C ARG A 138 8.78 -15.54 -1.05
N PRO A 139 8.74 -15.92 -2.34
CA PRO A 139 7.84 -15.28 -3.30
C PRO A 139 6.39 -15.37 -2.79
N HIS A 140 5.62 -14.32 -3.03
CA HIS A 140 4.21 -14.30 -2.65
C HIS A 140 3.43 -15.34 -3.47
N GLU A 141 2.83 -16.33 -2.80
CA GLU A 141 2.03 -17.37 -3.44
C GLU A 141 0.67 -16.82 -3.85
N LEU A 142 0.53 -16.33 -5.09
CA LEU A 142 -0.79 -16.14 -5.71
C LEU A 142 -0.73 -16.20 -7.23
N GLU A 143 -1.46 -17.17 -7.79
CA GLU A 143 -1.93 -17.39 -9.18
C GLU A 143 -0.91 -17.33 -10.35
N GLN A 144 0.26 -16.72 -10.21
CA GLN A 144 1.29 -16.64 -11.26
C GLN A 144 2.25 -17.83 -11.29
N GLN A 145 1.97 -18.86 -10.49
CA GLN A 145 2.71 -20.11 -10.53
C GLN A 145 2.61 -20.76 -11.92
N ASP A 146 1.52 -20.58 -12.65
CA ASP A 146 1.30 -21.32 -13.90
C ASP A 146 2.32 -20.97 -15.01
N GLU A 147 2.90 -19.77 -15.05
CA GLU A 147 3.79 -19.34 -16.14
C GLU A 147 5.29 -19.45 -15.79
N TRP A 148 5.65 -19.23 -14.51
CA TRP A 148 7.04 -19.37 -14.04
C TRP A 148 7.38 -20.79 -13.54
N VAL A 149 6.39 -21.61 -13.16
CA VAL A 149 6.60 -22.96 -12.58
C VAL A 149 6.63 -24.07 -13.65
N VAL A 150 6.40 -23.75 -14.93
CA VAL A 150 6.58 -24.74 -16.01
C VAL A 150 8.05 -25.20 -16.02
N PRO A 151 8.32 -26.52 -15.90
CA PRO A 151 9.67 -27.05 -15.86
C PRO A 151 10.40 -26.68 -17.15
N VAL A 152 11.54 -26.02 -16.99
CA VAL A 152 12.41 -25.59 -18.09
C VAL A 152 13.15 -26.81 -18.61
N GLN A 153 13.12 -27.07 -19.91
CA GLN A 153 13.83 -28.21 -20.51
C GLN A 153 15.15 -27.78 -21.14
N HIS A 154 15.21 -26.55 -21.65
CA HIS A 154 16.36 -26.00 -22.36
C HIS A 154 16.74 -24.60 -21.87
N ILE A 155 17.98 -24.16 -22.10
CA ILE A 155 18.44 -22.84 -21.64
C ILE A 155 17.76 -21.70 -22.42
N GLU A 156 17.36 -21.97 -23.66
CA GLU A 156 16.64 -21.05 -24.55
C GLU A 156 15.29 -20.62 -23.95
N ASP A 157 14.61 -21.51 -23.23
CA ASP A 157 13.36 -21.21 -22.53
C ASP A 157 13.55 -20.13 -21.45
N ILE A 158 14.72 -20.11 -20.79
CA ILE A 158 15.08 -19.10 -19.78
C ILE A 158 15.29 -17.74 -20.45
N HIS A 159 15.98 -17.72 -21.59
CA HIS A 159 16.20 -16.51 -22.36
C HIS A 159 14.89 -15.91 -22.85
N GLU A 160 13.96 -16.73 -23.34
CA GLU A 160 12.65 -16.28 -23.79
C GLU A 160 11.83 -15.67 -22.64
N ARG A 161 11.81 -16.32 -21.46
CA ARG A 161 11.13 -15.78 -20.27
C ARG A 161 11.72 -14.46 -19.82
N PHE A 162 13.05 -14.34 -19.79
CA PHE A 162 13.71 -13.09 -19.45
C PHE A 162 13.40 -11.98 -20.46
N GLN A 163 13.36 -12.31 -21.76
CA GLN A 163 12.96 -11.37 -22.80
C GLN A 163 11.52 -10.90 -22.61
N LYS A 164 10.58 -11.80 -22.30
CA LYS A 164 9.18 -11.45 -22.00
C LYS A 164 9.05 -10.57 -20.75
N LEU A 165 9.89 -10.79 -19.73
CA LEU A 165 9.97 -9.94 -18.54
C LEU A 165 10.43 -8.53 -18.90
N CYS A 166 11.50 -8.38 -19.69
CA CYS A 166 12.00 -7.07 -20.11
C CYS A 166 11.01 -6.29 -21.00
N LEU A 167 10.10 -6.99 -21.67
CA LEU A 167 9.07 -6.42 -22.54
C LEU A 167 7.72 -6.21 -21.82
N ASP A 168 7.68 -6.34 -20.49
CA ASP A 168 6.48 -6.24 -19.64
C ASP A 168 5.32 -7.21 -20.02
N MET A 169 5.62 -8.22 -20.83
CA MET A 169 4.67 -9.28 -21.19
C MET A 169 4.53 -10.33 -20.10
N LEU A 170 5.52 -10.41 -19.21
CA LEU A 170 5.60 -11.32 -18.08
C LEU A 170 5.90 -10.49 -16.83
N ARG A 171 5.10 -10.64 -15.76
CA ARG A 171 5.32 -9.89 -14.51
C ARG A 171 5.93 -10.80 -13.45
N CYS A 172 6.88 -10.26 -12.69
CA CYS A 172 7.25 -10.79 -11.39
C CYS A 172 6.51 -9.95 -10.35
N ASN A 173 5.60 -10.53 -9.58
CA ASN A 173 5.02 -9.84 -8.42
C ASN A 173 6.06 -9.74 -7.30
N SER A 174 7.05 -8.85 -7.44
CA SER A 174 7.74 -8.25 -6.31
C SER A 174 7.06 -6.93 -6.02
N ARG A 175 6.47 -6.78 -4.82
CA ARG A 175 6.20 -5.44 -4.30
C ARG A 175 7.49 -4.64 -4.22
#